data_AF-A0A256XQP8-F1
#
_entry.id   AF-A0A256XQP8-F1
#
_cell.length_a   1.000
_cell.length_b   1.000
_cell.length_c   1.000
_cell.angle_alpha   90.00
_cell.angle_beta   90.00
_cell.angle_gamma   90.00
#
_symmetry.space_group_name_H-M   'P 1'
#
loop_
_entity.id
_entity.type
_entity.pdbx_description
1 polymer ?
#
loop_
_entity_poly.entity_id
_entity_poly.type
_entity_poly.pdbx_seq_one_letter_code
_entity_poly.pdbx_strand_id
1 'polypeptide(L)'
;MREKVPDKRKILDHVLLVTGQLLKDTKSKKISIKLRTLLRYAYISYVRKTVNLSTIRGLVPRIRPPSRLTNQYFYRDVEDVLRRNFKVKIENKRNFRYVVLYKD
;
A
#
# COMPACT_ATOMS: atom_id res chain seq x y z
N MET A 1 -1.98 -22.01 -15.96
CA MET A 1 -1.33 -20.69 -16.16
C MET A 1 -0.27 -20.49 -15.09
N ARG A 2 1.02 -20.39 -15.46
CA ARG A 2 2.08 -19.98 -14.50
C ARG A 2 1.87 -18.50 -14.19
N GLU A 3 1.53 -18.17 -12.94
CA GLU A 3 1.49 -16.77 -12.48
C GLU A 3 2.85 -16.11 -12.74
N LYS A 4 2.93 -15.25 -13.77
CA LYS A 4 4.08 -14.38 -13.96
C LYS A 4 4.24 -13.55 -12.69
N VAL A 5 5.43 -13.64 -12.11
CA VAL A 5 5.80 -12.89 -10.93
C VAL A 5 5.52 -11.41 -11.14
N PRO A 6 4.70 -10.74 -10.30
CA PRO A 6 4.55 -9.29 -10.39
C PRO A 6 5.92 -8.66 -10.23
N ASP A 7 6.28 -7.81 -11.17
CA ASP A 7 7.45 -6.96 -11.08
C ASP A 7 7.28 -6.06 -9.84
N LYS A 8 8.26 -6.11 -8.93
CA LYS A 8 8.29 -5.33 -7.70
C LYS A 8 8.05 -3.85 -7.97
N ARG A 9 8.63 -3.30 -9.05
CA ARG A 9 8.49 -1.88 -9.42
C ARG A 9 7.03 -1.52 -9.67
N LYS A 10 6.31 -2.33 -10.44
CA LYS A 10 4.89 -2.12 -10.72
C LYS A 10 4.04 -2.10 -9.45
N ILE A 11 4.36 -2.93 -8.45
CA ILE A 11 3.65 -2.90 -7.17
C ILE A 11 3.95 -1.62 -6.40
N LEU A 12 5.20 -1.14 -6.41
CA LEU A 12 5.57 0.14 -5.79
C LEU A 12 4.85 1.32 -6.45
N ASP A 13 4.68 1.32 -7.78
CA ASP A 13 3.88 2.34 -8.47
C ASP A 13 2.44 2.35 -7.97
N HIS A 14 1.84 1.16 -7.81
CA HIS A 14 0.50 1.03 -7.26
C HIS A 14 0.42 1.40 -5.76
N VAL A 15 1.51 1.28 -4.98
CA VAL A 15 1.58 1.85 -3.63
C VAL A 15 1.42 3.36 -3.69
N LEU A 16 2.15 4.03 -4.59
CA LEU A 16 2.08 5.49 -4.75
C LEU A 16 0.68 5.92 -5.17
N LEU A 17 0.10 5.26 -6.18
CA LEU A 17 -1.26 5.55 -6.67
C LEU A 17 -2.32 5.41 -5.57
N VAL A 18 -2.32 4.29 -4.85
CA VAL A 18 -3.29 4.05 -3.75
C VAL A 18 -3.08 5.04 -2.61
N THR A 19 -1.83 5.37 -2.29
CA THR A 19 -1.51 6.34 -1.23
C THR A 19 -2.00 7.74 -1.59
N GLY A 20 -1.78 8.18 -2.83
CA GLY A 20 -2.30 9.44 -3.35
C GLY A 20 -3.82 9.48 -3.31
N GLN A 21 -4.49 8.39 -3.71
CA GLN A 21 -5.95 8.30 -3.63
C GLN A 21 -6.47 8.35 -2.19
N LEU A 22 -5.79 7.68 -1.23
CA LEU A 22 -6.13 7.76 0.20
C LEU A 22 -6.04 9.20 0.74
N LEU A 23 -4.99 9.94 0.36
CA LEU A 23 -4.81 11.33 0.74
C LEU A 23 -5.81 12.28 0.08
N LYS A 24 -6.18 12.00 -1.18
CA LYS A 24 -7.21 12.75 -1.89
C LYS A 24 -8.57 12.61 -1.20
N ASP A 25 -8.98 11.38 -0.89
CA ASP A 25 -10.32 11.07 -0.39
C ASP A 25 -10.50 11.34 1.11
N THR A 26 -9.42 11.43 1.89
CA THR A 26 -9.52 11.69 3.33
C THR A 26 -9.91 13.15 3.62
N LYS A 27 -10.84 13.33 4.56
CA LYS A 27 -11.16 14.65 5.15
C LYS A 27 -10.19 15.05 6.27
N SER A 28 -9.48 14.08 6.86
CA SER A 28 -8.56 14.30 7.97
C SER A 28 -7.20 14.80 7.48
N LYS A 29 -6.60 15.74 8.21
CA LYS A 29 -5.21 16.21 7.99
C LYS A 29 -4.15 15.11 8.17
N LYS A 30 -4.53 13.99 8.80
CA LYS A 30 -3.67 12.85 9.11
C LYS A 30 -4.42 11.55 8.90
N ILE A 31 -3.77 10.58 8.28
CA ILE A 31 -4.26 9.19 8.21
C ILE A 31 -3.19 8.22 8.69
N SER A 32 -3.62 7.13 9.31
CA SER A 32 -2.73 6.04 9.71
C SER A 32 -3.25 4.73 9.15
N ILE A 33 -2.40 4.02 8.40
CA ILE A 33 -2.74 2.74 7.80
C ILE A 33 -1.63 1.73 8.10
N LYS A 34 -1.99 0.48 8.43
CA LYS A 34 -0.99 -0.59 8.59
C LYS A 34 -0.26 -0.78 7.26
N LEU A 35 1.06 -0.88 7.30
CA LEU A 35 1.89 -1.09 6.10
C LEU A 35 1.45 -2.33 5.31
N ARG A 36 1.11 -3.42 6.02
CA ARG A 36 0.56 -4.65 5.44
C ARG A 36 -0.76 -4.41 4.69
N THR A 37 -1.62 -3.54 5.22
CA THR A 37 -2.91 -3.21 4.57
C THR A 37 -2.67 -2.38 3.31
N LEU A 38 -1.77 -1.40 3.37
CA LEU A 38 -1.42 -0.59 2.21
C LEU A 38 -0.83 -1.46 1.07
N LEU A 39 0.06 -2.41 1.40
CA LEU A 39 0.58 -3.37 0.45
C LEU A 39 -0.54 -4.22 -0.20
N ARG A 40 -1.51 -4.70 0.61
CA ARG A 40 -2.66 -5.45 0.07
C ARG A 40 -3.45 -4.61 -0.92
N TYR A 41 -3.69 -3.34 -0.60
CA TYR A 41 -4.43 -2.44 -1.48
C TYR A 41 -3.67 -2.21 -2.79
N ALA A 42 -2.36 -1.97 -2.72
CA ALA A 42 -1.51 -1.81 -3.90
C ALA A 42 -1.51 -3.07 -4.79
N TYR A 43 -1.41 -4.26 -4.20
CA TYR A 43 -1.47 -5.51 -4.96
C TYR A 43 -2.83 -5.70 -5.65
N ILE A 44 -3.93 -5.46 -4.95
CA ILE A 44 -5.28 -5.54 -5.54
C ILE A 44 -5.44 -4.52 -6.65
N SER A 45 -4.97 -3.29 -6.43
CA SER A 45 -4.95 -2.24 -7.42
C SER A 45 -4.17 -2.67 -8.68
N TYR A 46 -3.02 -3.32 -8.51
CA TYR A 46 -2.23 -3.86 -9.61
C TYR A 46 -2.93 -4.97 -10.38
N VAL A 47 -3.56 -5.92 -9.68
CA VAL A 47 -4.26 -7.06 -10.29
C VAL A 47 -5.54 -6.62 -11.01
N ARG A 48 -6.26 -5.66 -10.43
CA ARG A 48 -7.59 -5.22 -10.92
C ARG A 48 -7.57 -3.92 -11.70
N LYS A 49 -6.40 -3.31 -11.88
CA LYS A 49 -6.19 -2.04 -12.61
C LYS A 49 -7.14 -0.93 -12.17
N THR A 50 -7.32 -0.79 -10.86
CA THR A 50 -8.20 0.23 -10.27
C THR A 50 -7.58 0.85 -9.04
N VAL A 51 -7.87 2.12 -8.80
CA VAL A 51 -7.51 2.85 -7.57
C VAL A 51 -8.73 3.16 -6.72
N ASN A 52 -9.94 2.73 -7.13
CA ASN A 52 -11.16 2.95 -6.37
C ASN A 52 -11.08 2.21 -5.02
N LEU A 53 -10.99 2.98 -3.93
CA LEU A 53 -10.77 2.44 -2.59
C LEU A 53 -11.95 1.59 -2.08
N SER A 54 -13.17 1.81 -2.56
CA SER A 54 -14.33 0.98 -2.21
C SER A 54 -14.20 -0.40 -2.85
N THR A 55 -13.91 -0.44 -4.15
CA THR A 55 -13.66 -1.69 -4.89
C THR A 55 -12.49 -2.47 -4.30
N ILE A 56 -11.38 -1.79 -4.02
CA ILE A 56 -10.20 -2.42 -3.42
C ILE A 56 -10.55 -3.04 -2.07
N ARG A 57 -11.23 -2.29 -1.19
CA ARG A 57 -11.66 -2.77 0.14
C ARG A 57 -12.53 -4.02 0.06
N GLY A 58 -13.49 -4.06 -0.87
CA GLY A 58 -14.36 -5.22 -1.08
C GLY A 58 -13.61 -6.48 -1.53
N LEU A 59 -12.42 -6.35 -2.12
CA LEU A 59 -11.63 -7.47 -2.64
C LEU A 59 -10.54 -7.97 -1.69
N VAL A 60 -10.24 -7.23 -0.61
CA VAL A 60 -9.27 -7.61 0.42
C VAL A 60 -9.42 -9.04 0.95
N PRO A 61 -10.62 -9.55 1.26
CA PRO A 61 -10.74 -10.92 1.79
C PRO A 61 -10.41 -11.99 0.75
N ARG A 62 -10.56 -11.70 -0.54
CA ARG A 62 -10.47 -12.67 -1.65
C ARG A 62 -9.11 -12.69 -2.34
N ILE A 63 -8.40 -11.55 -2.38
CA ILE A 63 -7.15 -11.40 -3.12
C ILE A 63 -6.01 -11.12 -2.14
N ARG A 64 -5.01 -12.01 -2.11
CA ARG A 64 -3.85 -11.93 -1.21
C ARG A 64 -2.57 -11.71 -2.01
N PRO A 65 -1.66 -10.82 -1.56
CA PRO A 65 -0.34 -10.71 -2.15
C PRO A 65 0.46 -12.01 -1.96
N PRO A 66 1.27 -12.42 -2.95
CA PRO A 66 2.19 -13.55 -2.81
C PRO A 66 3.24 -13.30 -1.73
N SER A 67 3.73 -14.37 -1.10
CA SER A 67 4.65 -14.34 0.06
C SER A 67 5.94 -13.53 -0.19
N ARG A 68 6.46 -13.54 -1.43
CA ARG A 68 7.62 -12.75 -1.87
C ARG A 68 7.43 -11.23 -1.80
N LEU A 69 6.19 -10.74 -1.71
CA LEU A 69 5.89 -9.32 -1.48
C LEU A 69 5.63 -9.05 0.01
N THR A 70 5.35 -10.07 0.81
CA THR A 70 5.04 -9.92 2.24
C THR A 70 6.24 -10.26 3.13
N ASN A 71 7.44 -9.81 2.75
CA ASN A 71 8.66 -9.95 3.54
C ASN A 71 9.23 -8.58 3.95
N GLN A 72 10.17 -8.61 4.92
CA GLN A 72 10.75 -7.41 5.48
C GLN A 72 11.49 -6.53 4.46
N TYR A 73 12.15 -7.13 3.47
CA TYR A 73 12.85 -6.38 2.43
C TYR A 73 11.87 -5.57 1.58
N PHE A 74 10.80 -6.20 1.10
CA PHE A 74 9.80 -5.48 0.31
C PHE A 74 9.05 -4.43 1.13
N TYR A 75 8.80 -4.70 2.43
CA TYR A 75 8.25 -3.67 3.31
C TYR A 75 9.18 -2.44 3.44
N ARG A 76 10.50 -2.63 3.48
CA ARG A 76 11.46 -1.51 3.47
C ARG A 76 11.39 -0.75 2.14
N ASP A 77 11.34 -1.44 1.00
CA ASP A 77 11.18 -0.79 -0.32
C ASP A 77 9.92 0.09 -0.36
N VAL A 78 8.81 -0.40 0.20
CA VAL A 78 7.54 0.34 0.32
C VAL A 78 7.69 1.56 1.24
N GLU A 79 8.34 1.42 2.41
CA GLU A 79 8.58 2.55 3.29
C GLU A 79 9.44 3.63 2.61
N ASP A 80 10.49 3.23 1.90
CA ASP A 80 11.41 4.16 1.24
C ASP A 80 10.76 4.90 0.08
N VAL A 81 9.96 4.21 -0.75
CA VAL A 81 9.23 4.89 -1.83
C VAL A 81 8.21 5.88 -1.28
N LEU A 82 7.56 5.56 -0.16
CA LEU A 82 6.63 6.48 0.50
C LEU A 82 7.34 7.70 1.08
N ARG A 83 8.49 7.52 1.74
CA ARG A 83 9.30 8.63 2.30
C ARG A 83 9.78 9.60 1.23
N ARG A 84 10.06 9.11 0.02
CA ARG A 84 10.52 9.94 -1.11
C ARG A 84 9.41 10.74 -1.78
N ASN A 85 8.14 10.33 -1.64
CA ASN A 85 7.03 10.88 -2.42
C ASN A 85 5.94 11.55 -1.58
N PHE A 86 5.88 11.28 -0.27
CA PHE A 86 4.85 11.83 0.61
C PHE A 86 5.43 12.28 1.95
N LYS A 87 4.75 13.23 2.59
CA LYS A 87 4.98 13.57 3.99
C LYS A 87 4.47 12.43 4.88
N VAL A 88 5.40 11.58 5.31
CA VAL A 88 5.08 10.33 5.98
C VAL A 88 5.97 10.07 7.19
N LYS A 89 5.40 9.45 8.22
CA LYS A 89 6.13 8.89 9.36
C LYS A 89 5.82 7.41 9.48
N ILE A 90 6.84 6.59 9.71
CA ILE A 90 6.65 5.16 9.99
C ILE A 90 6.65 4.96 11.50
N GLU A 91 5.56 4.42 12.04
CA GLU A 91 5.40 4.18 13.48
C GLU A 91 5.25 2.68 13.75
N ASN A 92 5.98 2.17 14.73
CA ASN A 92 5.77 0.81 15.24
C ASN A 92 4.83 0.87 16.44
N LYS A 93 3.69 0.18 16.38
CA LYS A 93 2.71 0.09 17.47
C LYS A 93 2.28 -1.35 17.68
N ARG A 94 2.46 -1.87 18.90
CA ARG A 94 2.01 -3.22 19.32
C ARG A 94 2.30 -4.29 18.24
N ASN A 95 3.56 -4.36 17.79
CA ASN A 95 4.09 -5.28 16.78
C ASN A 95 3.68 -5.03 15.31
N PHE A 96 2.94 -3.96 15.01
CA PHE A 96 2.59 -3.58 13.63
C PHE A 96 3.30 -2.31 13.21
N ARG A 97 3.75 -2.27 11.95
CA ARG A 97 4.21 -1.03 11.31
C ARG A 97 3.03 -0.28 10.71
N TYR A 98 2.94 0.99 11.02
CA TYR A 98 1.96 1.91 10.49
C TYR A 98 2.64 2.98 9.64
N VAL A 99 2.03 3.28 8.51
CA VAL A 99 2.34 4.42 7.67
C VAL A 99 1.40 5.54 8.10
N VAL A 100 1.97 6.61 8.64
CA VAL A 100 1.25 7.81 9.05
C VAL A 100 1.48 8.87 7.99
N LEU A 101 0.45 9.20 7.23
CA LEU A 101 0.52 10.18 6.15
C LEU A 101 -0.14 11.48 6.60
N TYR A 102 0.44 12.59 6.16
CA TYR A 102 -0.05 13.93 6.43
C TYR A 102 -0.57 14.54 5.14
N LYS A 103 -1.76 15.13 5.20
CA LYS A 103 -2.35 15.92 4.12
C LYS A 103 -1.98 17.37 4.40
N ASP A 104 -1.31 18.00 3.44
CA ASP A 104 -0.99 19.42 3.50
C ASP A 104 -2.26 20.29 3.40
#